data_AF-A0A916YH07-F1
#
_entry.id   AF-A0A916YH07-F1
#
_cell.length_a   1.000
_cell.length_b   1.000
_cell.length_c   1.000
_cell.angle_alpha   90.00
_cell.angle_beta   90.00
_cell.angle_gamma   90.00
#
_symmetry.space_group_name_H-M   'P 1'
#
loop_
_entity.id
_entity.type
_entity.pdbx_description
1 polymer ?
#
loop_
_entity_poly.entity_id
_entity_poly.type
_entity_poly.pdbx_seq_one_letter_code
_entity_poly.pdbx_strand_id
1 'polypeptide(L)'
;MKASLPPAVERWHAQYVNVRSLEARLDLARSLHDRLIIVDGRTAWILTQSLNAFARRAPATIVRSDEETSRLKVDAYQQIWENAAVLA
;
A
#
# COMPACT_ATOMS: atom_id res chain seq x y z
N MET A 1 11.14 3.97 11.74
CA MET A 1 10.27 2.82 11.45
C MET A 1 8.97 2.99 12.22
N LYS A 2 7.78 2.70 11.65
CA LYS A 2 6.55 2.70 12.44
C LYS A 2 6.49 1.37 13.19
N ALA A 3 7.01 1.33 14.42
CA ALA A 3 7.10 0.13 15.26
C ALA A 3 5.75 -0.58 15.47
N SER A 4 4.64 0.10 15.20
CA SER A 4 3.29 -0.45 15.32
C SER A 4 2.87 -1.37 14.17
N LEU A 5 3.66 -1.53 13.09
CA LEU A 5 3.23 -2.30 11.91
C LEU A 5 3.23 -3.83 12.14
N PRO A 6 4.34 -4.47 12.60
CA PRO A 6 4.32 -5.91 12.90
C PRO A 6 3.19 -6.34 13.85
N PRO A 7 2.98 -5.71 15.02
CA PRO A 7 1.88 -6.12 15.92
C PRO A 7 0.48 -5.84 15.34
N ALA A 8 0.35 -5.02 14.30
CA ALA A 8 -0.92 -4.85 13.59
C ALA A 8 -1.19 -6.02 12.62
N VAL A 9 -0.15 -6.53 11.97
CA VAL A 9 -0.20 -7.71 11.08
C VAL A 9 -0.57 -8.95 11.89
N GLU A 10 0.11 -9.17 13.02
CA GLU A 10 -0.20 -10.26 13.95
C GLU A 10 -1.68 -10.25 14.39
N ARG A 11 -2.19 -9.07 14.80
CA ARG A 11 -3.60 -8.92 15.20
C ARG A 11 -4.57 -9.20 14.05
N TRP A 12 -4.25 -8.79 12.84
CA TRP A 12 -5.08 -9.07 11.67
C TRP A 12 -5.18 -10.58 11.42
N HIS A 13 -4.05 -11.28 11.42
CA HIS A 13 -4.01 -12.74 11.27
C HIS A 13 -4.75 -13.45 12.40
N ALA A 14 -4.59 -13.01 13.66
CA ALA A 14 -5.32 -13.59 14.78
C ALA A 14 -6.84 -13.41 14.64
N GLN A 15 -7.29 -12.27 14.10
CA GLN A 15 -8.72 -11.97 13.94
C GLN A 15 -9.36 -12.69 12.75
N TYR A 16 -8.67 -12.79 11.63
CA TYR A 16 -9.25 -13.26 10.36
C TYR A 16 -8.72 -14.60 9.86
N VAL A 17 -7.69 -15.14 10.52
CA VAL A 17 -7.06 -16.45 10.26
C VAL A 17 -6.88 -16.66 8.75
N ASN A 18 -7.67 -17.54 8.13
CA ASN A 18 -7.56 -17.92 6.73
C ASN A 18 -8.63 -17.30 5.83
N VAL A 19 -9.49 -16.43 6.36
CA VAL A 19 -10.61 -15.82 5.61
C VAL A 19 -10.15 -14.54 4.89
N ARG A 20 -9.16 -13.84 5.45
CA ARG A 20 -8.60 -12.60 4.87
C ARG A 20 -7.08 -12.58 5.02
N SER A 21 -6.39 -13.17 4.06
CA SER A 21 -4.93 -13.13 4.00
C SER A 21 -4.42 -11.70 3.90
N LEU A 22 -3.32 -11.42 4.59
CA LEU A 22 -2.61 -10.15 4.55
C LEU A 22 -1.12 -10.46 4.42
N GLU A 23 -0.44 -9.74 3.53
CA GLU A 23 1.02 -9.67 3.51
C GLU A 23 1.41 -8.22 3.80
N ALA A 24 2.45 -8.04 4.62
CA ALA A 24 3.06 -6.75 4.83
C ALA A 24 4.55 -6.87 4.56
N ARG A 25 5.10 -5.88 3.85
CA ARG A 25 6.53 -5.81 3.54
C ARG A 25 7.06 -4.42 3.82
N LEU A 26 8.36 -4.34 4.08
CA LEU A 26 9.07 -3.09 4.27
C LEU A 26 10.24 -3.01 3.32
N ASP A 27 10.33 -1.88 2.63
CA ASP A 27 11.48 -1.50 1.83
C ASP A 27 12.22 -0.34 2.50
N LEU A 28 13.35 0.05 1.91
CA LEU A 28 14.19 1.16 2.36
C LEU A 28 13.40 2.46 2.48
N ALA A 29 13.85 3.32 3.39
CA ALA A 29 13.23 4.63 3.57
C ALA A 29 13.25 5.42 2.25
N ARG A 30 12.12 6.03 1.91
CA ARG A 30 11.91 6.88 0.72
C ARG A 30 11.84 6.14 -0.63
N SER A 31 11.76 4.82 -0.67
CA SER A 31 11.54 4.07 -1.93
C SER A 31 10.11 4.17 -2.46
N LEU A 32 9.13 4.33 -1.56
CA LEU A 32 7.72 4.55 -1.92
C LEU A 32 7.45 6.05 -2.11
N HIS A 33 7.50 6.52 -3.35
CA HIS A 33 7.31 7.93 -3.69
C HIS A 33 5.84 8.34 -3.75
N ASP A 34 4.97 7.48 -4.27
CA ASP A 34 3.56 7.75 -4.42
C ASP A 34 2.75 7.17 -3.25
N ARG A 35 1.57 7.72 -3.07
CA ARG A 35 0.52 7.14 -2.24
C ARG A 35 -0.52 6.58 -3.19
N LEU A 36 -0.59 5.26 -3.28
CA LEU A 36 -1.48 4.61 -4.22
C LEU A 36 -2.10 3.35 -3.64
N ILE A 37 -3.20 2.94 -4.25
CA ILE A 37 -3.85 1.64 -4.05
C ILE A 37 -3.88 0.95 -5.40
N ILE A 38 -3.38 -0.29 -5.47
CA ILE A 38 -3.51 -1.15 -6.65
C ILE A 38 -4.64 -2.13 -6.38
N VAL A 39 -5.60 -2.20 -7.30
CA VAL A 39 -6.72 -3.16 -7.25
C VAL A 39 -6.55 -4.17 -8.37
N ASP A 40 -6.73 -5.45 -8.02
CA ASP A 40 -6.65 -6.62 -8.91
C ASP A 40 -5.33 -6.73 -9.70
N GLY A 41 -4.25 -6.13 -9.20
CA GLY A 41 -2.96 -6.07 -9.88
C GLY A 41 -3.01 -5.30 -11.21
N ARG A 42 -4.00 -4.43 -11.41
CA ARG A 42 -4.25 -3.79 -12.72
C ARG A 42 -4.52 -2.31 -12.64
N THR A 43 -5.36 -1.87 -11.70
CA THR A 43 -5.82 -0.48 -11.64
C THR A 43 -5.12 0.25 -10.51
N ALA A 44 -4.39 1.31 -10.84
CA ALA A 44 -3.81 2.19 -9.84
C ALA A 44 -4.78 3.34 -9.50
N TRP A 45 -4.91 3.60 -8.21
CA TRP A 45 -5.64 4.74 -7.67
C TRP A 45 -4.68 5.62 -6.88
N ILE A 46 -4.57 6.88 -7.24
CA ILE A 46 -3.64 7.83 -6.62
C ILE A 46 -4.34 8.60 -5.51
N LEU A 47 -3.66 8.74 -4.38
CA LEU A 47 -4.12 9.46 -3.20
C LEU A 47 -3.35 10.76 -3.05
N THR A 48 -4.06 11.88 -2.86
CA THR A 48 -3.40 13.19 -2.67
C THR A 48 -2.76 13.36 -1.29
N GLN A 49 -3.12 12.53 -0.31
CA GLN A 49 -2.67 12.61 1.09
C GLN A 49 -2.42 11.21 1.69
N SER A 50 -1.76 11.13 2.85
CA SER A 50 -1.52 9.86 3.54
C SER A 50 -2.78 9.30 4.21
N LEU A 51 -2.96 7.98 4.16
CA LEU A 51 -4.13 7.29 4.72
C LEU A 51 -4.37 7.58 6.21
N ASN A 52 -3.30 7.71 7.01
CA ASN A 52 -3.40 8.00 8.44
C ASN A 52 -3.90 9.42 8.77
N ALA A 53 -4.02 10.30 7.78
CA ALA A 53 -4.38 11.70 7.93
C ALA A 53 -5.32 12.19 6.82
N PHE A 54 -5.91 11.26 6.05
CA PHE A 54 -6.64 11.57 4.84
C PHE A 54 -7.85 12.47 5.16
N ALA A 55 -7.97 13.57 4.43
CA ALA A 55 -9.03 14.57 4.59
C ALA A 55 -9.10 15.25 5.98
N ARG A 56 -8.12 15.04 6.89
CA ARG A 56 -8.19 15.56 8.26
C ARG A 56 -8.12 17.08 8.36
N ARG A 57 -7.37 17.73 7.47
CA ARG A 57 -7.11 19.19 7.50
C ARG A 57 -7.51 19.93 6.23
N ALA A 58 -7.66 19.23 5.12
CA ALA A 58 -8.02 19.77 3.82
C ALA A 58 -8.64 18.66 2.96
N PRO A 59 -9.48 19.00 1.96
CA PRO A 59 -10.03 18.02 1.04
C PRO A 59 -8.96 17.11 0.44
N ALA A 60 -9.30 15.84 0.29
CA ALA A 60 -8.43 14.81 -0.28
C ALA A 60 -9.20 14.04 -1.34
N THR A 61 -8.48 13.62 -2.39
CA THR A 61 -9.08 12.96 -3.55
C THR A 61 -8.37 11.63 -3.79
N ILE A 62 -9.16 10.64 -4.22
CA ILE A 62 -8.67 9.39 -4.75
C ILE A 62 -9.03 9.39 -6.24
N VAL A 63 -8.03 9.32 -7.11
CA VAL A 63 -8.22 9.41 -8.56
C VAL A 63 -7.81 8.10 -9.20
N ARG A 64 -8.70 7.52 -10.00
CA ARG A 64 -8.36 6.37 -10.84
C ARG A 64 -7.40 6.84 -11.94
N SER A 65 -6.27 6.17 -12.08
CA SER A 65 -5.36 6.40 -13.20
C SER A 65 -5.95 5.83 -14.50
N ASP A 66 -5.55 6.41 -15.63
CA ASP A 66 -5.75 5.80 -16.94
C ASP A 66 -5.00 4.47 -17.06
N GLU A 67 -5.24 3.74 -18.16
CA GLU A 67 -4.68 2.40 -18.37
C GLU A 67 -3.16 2.39 -18.43
N GLU A 68 -2.56 3.33 -19.17
CA GLU A 68 -1.11 3.39 -19.34
C GLU A 68 -0.43 3.74 -18.02
N THR A 69 -0.92 4.76 -17.32
CA THR A 69 -0.41 5.14 -16.00
C THR A 69 -0.57 4.02 -14.99
N SER A 70 -1.71 3.31 -15.01
CA SER A 70 -1.94 2.19 -14.11
C SER A 70 -0.91 1.08 -14.33
N ARG A 71 -0.67 0.70 -15.59
CA ARG A 71 0.33 -0.32 -15.94
C ARG A 71 1.72 0.05 -15.43
N LEU A 72 2.17 1.28 -15.72
CA LEU A 72 3.49 1.75 -15.28
C LEU A 72 3.65 1.74 -13.75
N LYS A 73 2.59 2.14 -13.02
CA LYS A 73 2.60 2.11 -11.55
C LYS A 73 2.59 0.68 -11.01
N VAL A 74 1.80 -0.22 -11.59
CA VAL A 74 1.77 -1.63 -11.17
C VAL A 74 3.14 -2.25 -11.34
N ASP A 75 3.75 -2.13 -12.53
CA ASP A 75 5.05 -2.74 -12.82
C ASP A 75 6.14 -2.24 -11.85
N ALA A 76 6.20 -0.92 -11.62
CA ALA A 76 7.17 -0.33 -10.72
C ALA A 76 6.98 -0.78 -9.26
N TYR A 77 5.74 -0.80 -8.75
CA TYR A 77 5.48 -1.16 -7.35
C TYR A 77 5.55 -2.66 -7.11
N GLN A 78 5.30 -3.49 -8.13
CA GLN A 78 5.53 -4.93 -8.06
C GLN A 78 7.03 -5.24 -7.87
N GLN A 79 7.90 -4.55 -8.60
CA GLN A 79 9.35 -4.68 -8.42
C GLN A 79 9.79 -4.27 -7.01
N ILE A 80 9.24 -3.18 -6.47
CA ILE A 80 9.52 -2.78 -5.09
C ILE A 80 9.02 -3.86 -4.11
N TRP A 81 7.81 -4.39 -4.32
CA TRP A 81 7.21 -5.42 -3.47
C TRP A 81 8.02 -6.71 -3.41
N GLU A 82 8.52 -7.16 -4.56
CA GLU A 82 9.32 -8.39 -4.67
C GLU A 82 10.66 -8.27 -3.95
N ASN A 83 11.24 -7.07 -3.91
CA ASN A 83 12.52 -6.80 -3.25
C ASN A 83 12.39 -6.37 -1.77
N ALA A 84 11.17 -6.08 -1.30
CA ALA A 84 10.91 -5.64 0.07
C ALA A 84 11.00 -6.80 1.07
N ALA A 85 11.48 -6.51 2.28
CA ALA A 85 11.58 -7.48 3.37
C ALA A 85 10.20 -7.81 3.93
N VAL A 86 9.87 -9.10 4.01
CA VAL A 86 8.62 -9.59 4.60
C VAL A 86 8.57 -9.26 6.09
N LEU A 87 7.45 -8.71 6.54
CA LEU A 87 7.11 -8.62 7.95
C LEU A 87 6.33 -9.88 8.33
N ALA A 88 6.97 -10.74 9.12
CA ALA A 88 6.33 -11.86 9.79
C ALA A 88 5.38 -11.38 10.89
#